data_AF-A0A318P9E0-F1
#
_entry.id   AF-A0A318P9E0-F1
#
_cell.length_a   1.000
_cell.length_b   1.000
_cell.length_c   1.000
_cell.angle_alpha   90.00
_cell.angle_beta   90.00
_cell.angle_gamma   90.00
#
_symmetry.space_group_name_H-M   'P 1'
#
loop_
_entity.id
_entity.type
_entity.pdbx_description
1 polymer ?
#
loop_
_entity_poly.entity_id
_entity_poly.type
_entity_poly.pdbx_seq_one_letter_code
_entity_poly.pdbx_strand_id
1 'polypeptide(L)'
;MSSDDLYRMAAMDAKMLQDRILTAAGRTIDVSDGHAVAQALADALLAVVQDYLTRTSNEYDVELFLEVNGSKPESITSWPVNILAGLSLRRIPTADRHAMCESAVQIAARRLRSTSGS
;
A
#
# COMPACT_ATOMS: atom_id res chain seq x y z
N MET A 1 -1.74 -17.56 13.73
CA MET A 1 -1.40 -17.23 12.33
C MET A 1 0.11 -17.23 12.22
N SER A 2 0.70 -18.01 11.31
CA SER A 2 2.15 -17.99 11.12
C SER A 2 2.59 -16.73 10.38
N SER A 3 3.88 -16.39 10.44
CA SER A 3 4.46 -15.31 9.63
C SER A 3 4.25 -15.60 8.13
N ASP A 4 4.44 -16.85 7.70
CA ASP A 4 4.28 -17.23 6.30
C ASP A 4 2.83 -17.04 5.81
N ASP A 5 1.85 -17.34 6.64
CA ASP A 5 0.44 -17.12 6.31
C ASP A 5 0.11 -15.63 6.20
N LEU A 6 0.66 -14.82 7.12
CA LEU A 6 0.51 -13.37 7.11
C LEU A 6 1.03 -12.78 5.80
N TYR A 7 2.28 -13.09 5.44
CA TYR A 7 2.90 -12.57 4.22
C TYR A 7 2.23 -13.12 2.95
N ARG A 8 1.73 -14.36 2.97
CA ARG A 8 0.94 -14.92 1.87
C ARG A 8 -0.36 -14.14 1.66
N MET A 9 -1.11 -13.85 2.72
CA MET A 9 -2.34 -13.06 2.62
C MET A 9 -2.04 -11.63 2.18
N ALA A 10 -1.02 -10.99 2.75
CA ALA A 10 -0.60 -9.64 2.34
C ALA A 10 -0.19 -9.59 0.86
N ALA A 11 0.43 -10.64 0.32
CA ALA A 11 0.77 -10.73 -1.09
C ALA A 11 -0.47 -10.87 -1.99
N MET A 12 -1.48 -11.63 -1.56
CA MET A 12 -2.76 -11.73 -2.26
C MET A 12 -3.49 -10.39 -2.27
N ASP A 13 -3.53 -9.70 -1.13
CA ASP A 13 -4.13 -8.38 -1.01
C ASP A 13 -3.39 -7.35 -1.85
N ALA A 14 -2.06 -7.32 -1.80
CA ALA A 14 -1.24 -6.43 -2.63
C ALA A 14 -1.56 -6.61 -4.12
N LYS A 15 -1.63 -7.85 -4.59
CA LYS A 15 -1.98 -8.15 -5.99
C LYS A 15 -3.38 -7.66 -6.35
N MET A 16 -4.37 -7.96 -5.51
CA MET A 16 -5.75 -7.50 -5.72
C MET A 16 -5.85 -5.97 -5.76
N LEU A 17 -5.14 -5.27 -4.87
CA LEU A 17 -5.12 -3.81 -4.85
C LEU A 17 -4.43 -3.23 -6.10
N GLN A 18 -3.33 -3.83 -6.56
CA GLN A 18 -2.66 -3.44 -7.81
C GLN A 18 -3.60 -3.61 -9.01
N ASP A 19 -4.31 -4.74 -9.14
CA ASP A 19 -5.28 -4.97 -10.22
C ASP A 19 -6.40 -3.91 -10.22
N ARG A 20 -6.86 -3.52 -9.02
CA ARG A 20 -7.87 -2.47 -8.85
C ARG A 20 -7.33 -1.08 -9.22
N ILE A 21 -6.06 -0.79 -8.89
CA ILE A 21 -5.39 0.44 -9.32
C ILE A 21 -5.32 0.50 -10.85
N LEU A 22 -4.90 -0.57 -11.51
CA LEU A 22 -4.83 -0.63 -12.98
C LEU A 22 -6.21 -0.40 -13.61
N THR A 23 -7.23 -1.05 -13.06
CA THR A 23 -8.63 -0.88 -13.52
C THR A 23 -9.09 0.57 -13.35
N ALA A 24 -8.82 1.18 -12.21
CA ALA A 24 -9.21 2.56 -11.92
C ALA A 24 -8.38 3.60 -12.70
N ALA A 25 -7.13 3.29 -13.01
CA ALA A 25 -6.23 4.19 -13.74
C ALA A 25 -6.54 4.18 -15.26
N GLY A 26 -7.10 3.10 -15.79
CA GLY A 26 -7.54 2.99 -17.18
C GLY A 26 -6.55 2.20 -18.06
N ARG A 27 -7.06 1.65 -19.17
CA ARG A 27 -6.37 0.65 -20.03
C ARG A 27 -5.10 1.14 -20.75
N THR A 28 -4.78 2.42 -20.70
CA THR A 28 -3.68 3.02 -21.49
C THR A 28 -2.36 3.13 -20.74
N ILE A 29 -2.29 2.70 -19.48
CA ILE A 29 -1.03 2.74 -18.74
C ILE A 29 -0.21 1.52 -19.13
N ASP A 30 0.92 1.76 -19.80
CA ASP A 30 1.93 0.74 -20.03
C ASP A 30 2.62 0.44 -18.69
N VAL A 31 2.26 -0.71 -18.12
CA VAL A 31 2.80 -1.19 -16.84
C VAL A 31 3.54 -2.50 -17.10
N SER A 32 4.44 -2.46 -18.08
CA SER A 32 5.18 -3.62 -18.60
C SER A 32 5.93 -4.44 -17.54
N ASP A 33 6.16 -3.92 -16.34
CA ASP A 33 6.87 -4.63 -15.26
C ASP A 33 6.16 -4.66 -13.90
N GLY A 34 4.97 -4.06 -13.76
CA GLY A 34 4.25 -3.94 -12.49
C GLY A 34 4.96 -3.11 -11.40
N HIS A 35 6.17 -2.58 -11.64
CA HIS A 35 6.94 -1.84 -10.64
C HIS A 35 6.31 -0.49 -10.38
N ALA A 36 5.83 0.19 -11.43
CA ALA A 36 5.16 1.48 -11.28
C ALA A 36 3.89 1.38 -10.43
N VAL A 37 3.07 0.33 -10.61
CA VAL A 37 1.86 0.12 -9.81
C VAL A 37 2.19 -0.31 -8.38
N ALA A 38 3.20 -1.16 -8.18
CA ALA A 38 3.66 -1.55 -6.85
C ALA A 38 4.21 -0.35 -6.06
N GLN A 39 5.06 0.48 -6.69
CA GLN A 39 5.58 1.72 -6.12
C GLN A 39 4.46 2.68 -5.76
N ALA A 40 3.52 2.93 -6.69
CA ALA A 40 2.40 3.83 -6.45
C ALA A 40 1.51 3.36 -5.30
N LEU A 41 1.26 2.05 -5.19
CA LEU A 41 0.53 1.45 -4.08
C LEU A 41 1.29 1.62 -2.76
N ALA A 42 2.59 1.32 -2.71
CA ALA A 42 3.39 1.45 -1.51
C ALA A 42 3.41 2.90 -0.99
N ASP A 43 3.68 3.86 -1.85
CA ASP A 43 3.70 5.29 -1.50
C ASP A 43 2.32 5.76 -1.00
N ALA A 44 1.25 5.29 -1.62
CA ALA A 44 -0.10 5.64 -1.21
C ALA A 44 -0.48 5.01 0.13
N LEU A 45 -0.12 3.74 0.37
CA LEU A 45 -0.33 3.08 1.65
C LEU A 45 0.43 3.79 2.77
N LEU A 46 1.72 4.11 2.58
CA LEU A 46 2.50 4.83 3.59
C LEU A 46 1.85 6.16 3.98
N ALA A 47 1.46 6.97 3.00
CA ALA A 47 0.81 8.25 3.26
C ALA A 47 -0.51 8.10 4.02
N VAL A 48 -1.36 7.13 3.62
CA VAL A 48 -2.66 6.89 4.26
C VAL A 48 -2.50 6.35 5.68
N VAL A 49 -1.55 5.44 5.90
CA VAL A 49 -1.30 4.87 7.23
C VAL A 49 -0.72 5.92 8.16
N GLN A 50 0.21 6.74 7.69
CA GLN A 50 0.75 7.86 8.44
C GLN A 50 -0.37 8.82 8.88
N ASP A 51 -1.27 9.19 7.96
CA ASP A 51 -2.41 10.05 8.27
C ASP A 51 -3.40 9.40 9.26
N TYR A 52 -3.63 8.09 9.15
CA TYR A 52 -4.45 7.35 10.12
C TYR A 52 -3.81 7.36 11.52
N LEU A 53 -2.54 6.94 11.63
CA LEU A 53 -1.84 6.83 12.91
C LEU A 53 -1.66 8.19 13.61
N THR A 54 -1.44 9.26 12.84
CA THR A 54 -1.38 10.63 13.36
C THR A 54 -2.70 11.04 14.04
N ARG A 55 -3.85 10.55 13.56
CA ARG A 55 -5.17 10.88 14.09
C ARG A 55 -5.62 9.97 15.23
N THR A 56 -5.25 8.70 15.19
CA THR A 56 -5.78 7.69 16.12
C THR A 56 -4.79 7.23 17.17
N SER A 57 -3.52 7.61 17.05
CA SER A 57 -2.47 7.25 18.00
C SER A 57 -1.56 8.45 18.31
N ASN A 58 -0.23 8.27 18.30
CA ASN A 58 0.78 9.27 18.62
C ASN A 58 1.93 9.27 17.59
N GLU A 59 2.80 10.26 17.69
CA GLU A 59 3.94 10.47 16.80
C GLU A 59 4.94 9.30 16.84
N TYR A 60 5.17 8.69 18.00
CA TYR A 60 6.06 7.53 18.13
C TYR A 60 5.55 6.31 17.34
N ASP A 61 4.25 6.06 17.35
CA ASP A 61 3.64 4.97 16.58
C ASP A 61 3.76 5.17 15.06
N VAL A 62 3.79 6.43 14.62
CA VAL A 62 4.03 6.82 13.22
C VAL A 62 5.50 6.58 12.88
N GLU A 63 6.42 7.08 13.68
CA GLU A 63 7.87 6.90 13.49
C GLU A 63 8.23 5.42 13.43
N LEU A 64 7.78 4.63 14.40
CA LEU A 64 8.02 3.19 14.43
C LEU A 64 7.44 2.47 13.21
N PHE A 65 6.29 2.93 12.69
CA PHE A 65 5.74 2.34 11.47
C PHE A 65 6.64 2.58 10.26
N LEU A 66 7.09 3.83 10.10
CA LEU A 66 7.92 4.26 8.99
C LEU A 66 9.34 3.71 9.06
N GLU A 67 9.90 3.52 10.26
CA GLU A 67 11.19 2.86 10.44
C GLU A 67 11.15 1.43 9.89
N VAL A 68 10.08 0.68 10.19
CA VAL A 68 9.93 -0.72 9.78
C VAL A 68 9.48 -0.87 8.32
N ASN A 69 8.56 -0.02 7.84
CA ASN A 69 7.87 -0.23 6.57
C ASN A 69 8.09 0.90 5.54
N GLY A 70 8.63 2.03 5.97
CA GLY A 70 8.79 3.24 5.14
C GLY A 70 10.02 3.21 4.25
N SER A 71 10.99 2.34 4.53
CA SER A 71 12.18 2.18 3.69
C SER A 71 11.86 1.36 2.44
N LYS A 72 12.19 1.90 1.27
CA LYS A 72 12.04 1.21 -0.02
C LYS A 72 12.94 -0.05 -0.03
N PRO A 73 12.37 -1.26 -0.21
CA PRO A 73 13.16 -2.49 -0.32
C PRO A 73 13.86 -2.61 -1.68
N GLU A 74 14.82 -3.52 -1.77
CA GLU A 74 15.51 -3.86 -3.04
C GLU A 74 14.53 -4.31 -4.12
N SER A 75 13.53 -5.12 -3.73
CA SER A 75 12.44 -5.54 -4.61
C SER A 75 11.20 -4.67 -4.40
N ILE A 76 10.94 -3.74 -5.32
CA ILE A 76 9.81 -2.80 -5.21
C ILE A 76 8.47 -3.54 -5.08
N THR A 77 8.32 -4.68 -5.73
CA THR A 77 7.08 -5.47 -5.71
C THR A 77 6.77 -6.08 -4.34
N SER A 78 7.76 -6.23 -3.45
CA SER A 78 7.55 -6.67 -2.07
C SER A 78 7.14 -5.55 -1.13
N TRP A 79 7.30 -4.28 -1.53
CA TRP A 79 7.05 -3.15 -0.63
C TRP A 79 5.60 -3.04 -0.16
N PRO A 80 4.58 -3.09 -1.04
CA PRO A 80 3.18 -3.11 -0.59
C PRO A 80 2.88 -4.30 0.33
N VAL A 81 3.51 -5.46 0.07
CA VAL A 81 3.32 -6.67 0.88
C VAL A 81 3.83 -6.45 2.30
N ASN A 82 5.04 -5.89 2.45
CA ASN A 82 5.61 -5.59 3.76
C ASN A 82 4.72 -4.61 4.55
N ILE A 83 4.24 -3.55 3.88
CA ILE A 83 3.34 -2.56 4.50
C ILE A 83 2.03 -3.19 4.96
N LEU A 84 1.39 -4.02 4.12
CA LEU A 84 0.13 -4.70 4.45
C LEU A 84 0.31 -5.75 5.57
N ALA A 85 1.44 -6.46 5.57
CA ALA A 85 1.80 -7.38 6.64
C ALA A 85 1.99 -6.62 7.96
N GLY A 86 2.74 -5.51 7.95
CA GLY A 86 2.93 -4.63 9.10
C GLY A 86 1.62 -4.05 9.63
N LEU A 87 0.70 -3.67 8.73
CA LEU A 87 -0.64 -3.22 9.10
C LEU A 87 -1.49 -4.30 9.76
N SER A 88 -1.39 -5.55 9.29
CA SER A 88 -2.15 -6.67 9.82
C SER A 88 -1.67 -7.10 11.21
N LEU A 89 -0.39 -6.85 11.53
CA LEU A 89 0.16 -7.03 12.88
C LEU A 89 -0.36 -5.95 13.85
N ARG A 90 -0.71 -4.77 13.34
CA ARG A 90 -1.37 -3.73 14.13
C ARG A 90 -2.84 -4.12 14.28
N ARG A 91 -3.34 -4.10 15.51
CA ARG A 91 -4.75 -4.44 15.86
C ARG A 91 -5.76 -3.38 15.41
N ILE A 92 -5.55 -2.80 14.23
CA ILE A 92 -6.43 -1.83 13.59
C ILE A 92 -7.75 -2.52 13.25
N PRO A 93 -8.91 -1.87 13.46
CA PRO A 93 -10.20 -2.43 13.07
C PRO A 93 -10.25 -2.77 11.57
N THR A 94 -10.94 -3.86 11.21
CA THR A 94 -11.03 -4.30 9.81
C THR A 94 -11.65 -3.23 8.90
N ALA A 95 -12.63 -2.48 9.40
CA ALA A 95 -13.27 -1.39 8.65
C ALA A 95 -12.26 -0.29 8.28
N ASP A 96 -11.42 0.11 9.24
CA ASP A 96 -10.40 1.14 9.02
C ASP A 96 -9.31 0.65 8.07
N ARG A 97 -8.85 -0.61 8.21
CA ARG A 97 -7.92 -1.21 7.25
C ARG A 97 -8.48 -1.20 5.82
N HIS A 98 -9.75 -1.56 5.67
CA HIS A 98 -10.41 -1.55 4.37
C HIS A 98 -10.47 -0.12 3.81
N ALA A 99 -10.90 0.85 4.61
CA ALA A 99 -10.97 2.26 4.21
C ALA A 99 -9.59 2.83 3.81
N MET A 100 -8.53 2.42 4.52
CA MET A 100 -7.16 2.79 4.15
C MET A 100 -6.74 2.19 2.81
N CYS A 101 -7.03 0.90 2.57
CA CYS A 101 -6.73 0.25 1.29
C CYS A 101 -7.50 0.90 0.13
N GLU A 102 -8.78 1.22 0.31
CA GLU A 102 -9.58 1.94 -0.68
C GLU A 102 -8.98 3.31 -1.01
N SER A 103 -8.62 4.07 0.02
CA SER A 103 -8.00 5.39 -0.13
C SER A 103 -6.67 5.30 -0.88
N ALA A 104 -5.84 4.31 -0.53
CA ALA A 104 -4.56 4.08 -1.19
C ALA A 104 -4.75 3.73 -2.69
N VAL A 105 -5.73 2.88 -3.03
CA VAL A 105 -6.07 2.57 -4.43
C VAL A 105 -6.45 3.82 -5.20
N GLN A 106 -7.31 4.68 -4.65
CA GLN A 106 -7.75 5.90 -5.32
C GLN A 106 -6.60 6.90 -5.53
N ILE A 107 -5.71 7.04 -4.53
CA ILE A 107 -4.53 7.91 -4.61
C ILE A 107 -3.55 7.38 -5.66
N ALA A 108 -3.21 6.09 -5.61
CA ALA A 108 -2.28 5.46 -6.53
C ALA A 108 -2.79 5.54 -7.98
N ALA A 109 -4.06 5.22 -8.22
CA ALA A 109 -4.68 5.31 -9.54
C ALA A 109 -4.66 6.74 -10.10
N ARG A 110 -4.95 7.75 -9.25
CA ARG A 110 -4.88 9.16 -9.66
C ARG A 110 -3.46 9.58 -10.04
N ARG A 111 -2.46 9.15 -9.27
CA ARG A 111 -1.05 9.46 -9.55
C ARG A 111 -0.60 8.86 -10.88
N LEU A 112 -0.88 7.57 -11.10
CA LEU A 112 -0.51 6.89 -12.35
C LEU A 112 -1.13 7.57 -13.59
N ARG A 113 -2.41 7.96 -13.53
CA ARG A 113 -3.05 8.71 -14.63
C ARG A 113 -2.36 10.04 -14.95
N SER A 114 -1.86 10.72 -13.91
CA SER A 114 -1.23 12.02 -14.07
C SER A 114 0.16 11.89 -14.72
N THR A 115 0.88 10.81 -14.40
CA THR A 115 2.20 10.50 -14.99
C THR A 115 2.12 10.10 -16.47
N SER A 116 1.05 9.44 -16.90
CA SER A 116 0.87 9.04 -18.32
C SER A 116 0.41 10.18 -19.24
N GLY A 117 0.08 11.35 -18.70
CA GLY A 117 -0.38 12.52 -19.47
C GLY A 117 0.66 13.64 -19.61
N SER A 118 1.91 13.42 -19.20
CA SER A 118 3.05 14.34 -19.33
C SER A 118 3.98 13.87 -20.45
#